data_AF-A0A2V8HPU6-F1
#
_entry.id   AF-A0A2V8HPU6-F1
#
_cell.length_a   1.000
_cell.length_b   1.000
_cell.length_c   1.000
_cell.angle_alpha   90.00
_cell.angle_beta   90.00
_cell.angle_gamma   90.00
#
_symmetry.space_group_name_H-M   'P 1'
#
loop_
_entity.id
_entity.type
_entity.pdbx_description
1 polymer ?
#
loop_
_entity_poly.entity_id
_entity_poly.type
_entity_poly.pdbx_seq_one_letter_code
_entity_poly.pdbx_strand_id
1 'polypeptide(L)'
;MTLPPVFAASALYDNLLQAALRQFFGRATFETEPIPSLSSDGRLAIEPTSDPSVLSVRWFGTRHVLHVPSRRPFTQHEVRLARAIGEVLAVRYRAIFDPKQMVERGDLFRGAIEDRYIGAFLDQGSFGHPERGRADLIATTIEVLRVAALSSYENRAISSGALLLEGKEDPLHPRRTDYGEAYRYSQELTAVKSFYRVCDGLETLFLVNSDGAVLDIVDVKRWRRESYADARLDVSGAATYRAHTLATAGNRNLCIVLSPTHEIKIFADGVQMFSFRNAAWHLLDLRAKYEMWAAAIGDAMLAERLFRTALDLADSRQGALFVVLRDPAASLPQLVAPADQLDRPLRTDGRRGTSRTELMYMLRGQTATSLDPAVLAGLARIDGATVMDLNGRLLAIGAILLHPEAPEPHSTLAVEGARTTAAMAAGRHGSVLKVSEDGLITFYDRQERIWDI
;
A
#
# COMPACT_ATOMS: atom_id res chain seq x y z
N MET A 1 1.49 -46.55 -5.28
CA MET A 1 0.23 -46.34 -4.52
C MET A 1 -0.19 -44.90 -4.72
N THR A 2 -1.36 -44.65 -5.31
CA THR A 2 -1.92 -43.30 -5.47
C THR A 2 -2.42 -42.80 -4.12
N LEU A 3 -1.93 -41.64 -3.67
CA LEU A 3 -2.43 -41.00 -2.45
C LEU A 3 -3.95 -40.79 -2.55
N PRO A 4 -4.72 -41.03 -1.48
CA PRO A 4 -6.15 -40.75 -1.50
C PRO A 4 -6.38 -39.26 -1.83
N PRO A 5 -7.40 -38.90 -2.64
CA PRO A 5 -7.63 -37.53 -3.12
C PRO A 5 -7.63 -36.46 -2.03
N VAL A 6 -8.11 -36.82 -0.83
CA VAL A 6 -8.14 -35.93 0.35
C VAL A 6 -6.74 -35.53 0.80
N PHE A 7 -5.78 -36.45 0.85
CA PHE A 7 -4.39 -36.14 1.26
C PHE A 7 -3.69 -35.25 0.24
N ALA A 8 -3.90 -35.50 -1.06
CA ALA A 8 -3.33 -34.68 -2.12
C ALA A 8 -3.87 -33.23 -2.07
N ALA A 9 -5.18 -33.07 -1.87
CA ALA A 9 -5.79 -31.76 -1.70
C ALA A 9 -5.32 -31.07 -0.42
N SER A 10 -5.21 -31.78 0.71
CA SER A 10 -4.71 -31.21 1.96
C SER A 10 -3.29 -30.68 1.82
N ALA A 11 -2.40 -31.44 1.17
CA ALA A 11 -1.03 -31.00 0.89
C ALA A 11 -0.99 -29.78 -0.04
N LEU A 12 -1.82 -29.75 -1.09
CA LEU A 12 -1.92 -28.60 -2.00
C LEU A 12 -2.35 -27.33 -1.25
N TYR A 13 -3.40 -27.40 -0.43
CA TYR A 13 -3.91 -26.24 0.30
C TYR A 13 -2.97 -25.78 1.42
N ASP A 14 -2.22 -26.70 2.05
CA ASP A 14 -1.15 -26.32 2.96
C ASP A 14 -0.04 -25.56 2.23
N ASN A 15 0.39 -26.03 1.06
CA ASN A 15 1.38 -25.31 0.23
C ASN A 15 0.88 -23.91 -0.20
N LEU A 16 -0.41 -23.79 -0.55
CA LEU A 16 -1.01 -22.49 -0.88
C LEU A 16 -1.02 -21.54 0.34
N LEU A 17 -1.32 -22.06 1.53
CA LEU A 17 -1.24 -21.29 2.78
C LEU A 17 0.19 -20.81 3.04
N GLN A 18 1.19 -21.69 2.95
CA GLN A 18 2.59 -21.34 3.16
C GLN A 18 3.06 -20.28 2.15
N ALA A 19 2.71 -20.44 0.87
CA ALA A 19 3.06 -19.47 -0.17
C ALA A 19 2.44 -18.08 0.12
N ALA A 20 1.15 -18.04 0.46
CA ALA A 20 0.46 -16.80 0.80
C ALA A 20 1.06 -16.13 2.04
N LEU A 21 1.34 -16.90 3.10
CA LEU A 21 1.96 -16.39 4.32
C LEU A 21 3.36 -15.82 4.04
N ARG A 22 4.19 -16.50 3.26
CA ARG A 22 5.53 -15.99 2.89
C ARG A 22 5.46 -14.74 2.03
N GLN A 23 4.50 -14.67 1.10
CA GLN A 23 4.31 -13.52 0.22
C GLN A 23 3.86 -12.27 1.00
N PHE A 24 2.79 -12.38 1.78
CA PHE A 24 2.20 -11.22 2.46
C PHE A 24 2.93 -10.82 3.76
N PHE A 25 3.69 -11.74 4.36
CA PHE A 25 4.42 -11.51 5.61
C PHE A 25 5.93 -11.67 5.42
N GLY A 26 6.48 -11.15 4.32
CA GLY A 26 7.91 -11.29 3.97
C GLY A 26 8.91 -10.74 5.00
N ARG A 27 8.45 -9.96 5.99
CA ARG A 27 9.27 -9.49 7.12
C ARG A 27 9.36 -10.48 8.30
N ALA A 28 8.50 -11.49 8.32
CA ALA A 28 8.44 -12.46 9.40
C ALA A 28 9.34 -13.66 9.11
N THR A 29 9.97 -14.21 10.15
CA THR A 29 10.58 -15.54 10.05
C THR A 29 9.47 -16.59 10.15
N PHE A 30 9.56 -17.60 9.29
CA PHE A 30 8.50 -18.60 9.11
C PHE A 30 8.97 -19.97 9.58
N GLU A 31 8.26 -20.55 10.54
CA GLU A 31 8.53 -21.86 11.12
C GLU A 31 7.32 -22.77 11.00
N THR A 32 7.57 -24.07 10.85
CA THR A 32 6.54 -25.09 10.68
C THR A 32 6.77 -26.22 11.67
N GLU A 33 5.77 -26.50 12.50
CA GLU A 33 5.81 -27.56 13.51
C GLU A 33 4.70 -28.59 13.26
N PRO A 34 5.01 -29.89 13.15
CA PRO A 34 3.98 -30.91 13.11
C PRO A 34 3.32 -31.04 14.49
N ILE A 35 2.00 -30.91 14.57
CA ILE A 35 1.25 -31.13 15.81
C ILE A 35 0.67 -32.55 15.80
N PRO A 36 0.93 -33.37 16.82
CA PRO A 36 0.24 -34.64 17.01
C PRO A 36 -1.21 -34.36 17.44
N SER A 37 -2.09 -34.07 16.48
CA SER A 37 -3.52 -33.89 16.72
C SER A 37 -4.33 -34.91 15.93
N LEU A 38 -5.20 -35.65 16.64
CA LEU A 38 -6.14 -36.63 16.09
C LEU A 38 -7.42 -36.00 15.50
N SER A 39 -7.55 -34.67 15.53
CA SER A 39 -8.75 -33.95 15.09
C SER A 39 -8.44 -33.14 13.83
N SER A 40 -8.42 -33.83 12.70
CA SER A 40 -8.23 -33.27 11.35
C SER A 40 -9.51 -32.65 10.78
N ASP A 41 -10.22 -31.81 11.54
CA ASP A 41 -11.49 -31.20 11.06
C ASP A 41 -11.29 -30.24 9.87
N GLY A 42 -10.05 -30.07 9.38
CA GLY A 42 -9.74 -29.25 8.21
C GLY A 42 -10.11 -27.78 8.38
N ARG A 43 -10.30 -27.32 9.62
CA ARG A 43 -10.64 -25.94 9.95
C ARG A 43 -9.36 -25.18 10.26
N LEU A 44 -9.19 -24.04 9.60
CA LEU A 44 -8.12 -23.11 9.88
C LEU A 44 -8.44 -22.38 11.17
N ALA A 45 -7.48 -22.36 12.08
CA ALA A 45 -7.59 -21.60 13.30
C ALA A 45 -6.36 -20.72 13.43
N ILE A 46 -6.57 -19.42 13.64
CA ILE A 46 -5.52 -18.56 14.18
C ILE A 46 -5.56 -18.73 15.69
N GLU A 47 -4.46 -19.19 16.26
CA GLU A 47 -4.37 -19.44 17.69
C GLU A 47 -4.12 -18.12 18.42
N PRO A 48 -4.84 -17.85 19.52
CA PRO A 48 -4.57 -16.68 20.33
C PRO A 48 -3.16 -16.81 20.92
N THR A 49 -2.38 -15.76 20.74
CA THR A 49 -1.05 -15.59 21.29
C THR A 49 -1.08 -14.43 22.28
N SER A 50 -0.35 -14.55 23.39
CA SER A 50 -0.12 -13.45 24.32
C SER A 50 0.98 -12.49 23.83
N ASP A 51 1.82 -12.93 22.88
CA ASP A 51 2.88 -12.12 22.29
C ASP A 51 2.42 -11.58 20.92
N PRO A 52 2.24 -10.26 20.76
CA PRO A 52 1.82 -9.65 19.49
C PRO A 52 2.90 -9.75 18.38
N SER A 53 4.10 -10.23 18.72
CA SER A 53 5.20 -10.49 17.78
C SER A 53 5.15 -11.90 17.18
N VAL A 54 4.20 -12.72 17.61
CA VAL A 54 4.00 -14.09 17.15
C VAL A 54 2.62 -14.24 16.55
N LEU A 55 2.52 -14.87 15.39
CA LEU A 55 1.25 -15.25 14.79
C LEU A 55 1.27 -16.75 14.53
N SER A 56 0.32 -17.49 15.09
CA SER A 56 0.24 -18.93 14.93
C SER A 56 -1.02 -19.32 14.18
N VAL A 57 -0.85 -20.10 13.12
CA VAL A 57 -1.93 -20.61 12.26
C VAL A 57 -1.89 -22.13 12.27
N ARG A 58 -3.00 -22.78 12.62
CA ARG A 58 -3.13 -24.23 12.63
C ARG A 58 -3.98 -24.70 11.45
N TRP A 59 -3.46 -25.68 10.70
CA TRP A 59 -4.10 -26.22 9.51
C TRP A 59 -3.64 -27.68 9.26
N PHE A 60 -4.56 -28.61 8.99
CA PHE A 60 -4.28 -30.04 8.75
C PHE A 60 -3.27 -30.73 9.70
N GLY A 61 -3.30 -30.40 11.00
CA GLY A 61 -2.36 -30.99 11.97
C GLY A 61 -0.95 -30.39 11.92
N THR A 62 -0.76 -29.32 11.16
CA THR A 62 0.47 -28.52 11.11
C THR A 62 0.24 -27.18 11.79
N ARG A 63 1.23 -26.73 12.56
CA ARG A 63 1.34 -25.36 13.07
C ARG A 63 2.28 -24.58 12.18
N HIS A 64 1.84 -23.43 11.72
CA HIS A 64 2.66 -22.44 11.06
C HIS A 64 2.82 -21.26 12.01
N VAL A 65 4.06 -20.94 12.37
CA VAL A 65 4.37 -19.86 13.32
C VAL A 65 5.19 -18.81 12.60
N LEU A 66 4.70 -17.57 12.65
CA LEU A 66 5.39 -16.40 12.12
C LEU A 66 5.90 -15.57 13.29
N HIS A 67 7.18 -15.18 13.24
CA HIS A 67 7.79 -14.29 14.22
C HIS A 67 8.26 -13.00 13.58
N VAL A 68 8.03 -11.89 14.28
CA VAL A 68 8.57 -10.57 13.94
C VAL A 68 9.32 -9.98 15.14
N PRO A 69 10.25 -9.03 14.93
CA PRO A 69 10.93 -8.39 16.05
C PRO A 69 9.93 -7.69 16.99
N SER A 70 10.09 -7.82 18.31
CA SER A 70 9.10 -7.31 19.29
C SER A 70 8.85 -5.80 19.26
N ARG A 71 9.82 -5.03 18.76
CA ARG A 71 9.68 -3.59 18.50
C ARG A 71 8.76 -3.26 17.31
N ARG A 72 8.38 -4.26 16.52
CA ARG A 72 7.56 -4.17 15.31
C ARG A 72 6.57 -5.35 15.29
N PRO A 73 5.63 -5.41 16.24
CA PRO A 73 4.66 -6.50 16.33
C PRO A 73 3.77 -6.57 15.07
N PHE A 74 2.99 -7.65 14.94
CA PHE A 74 1.99 -7.72 13.89
C PHE A 74 0.91 -6.66 14.11
N THR A 75 0.51 -6.00 13.03
CA THR A 75 -0.57 -5.02 13.07
C THR A 75 -1.93 -5.72 13.00
N GLN A 76 -2.99 -4.99 13.36
CA GLN A 76 -4.36 -5.52 13.26
C GLN A 76 -4.71 -5.90 11.81
N HIS A 77 -4.23 -5.13 10.82
CA HIS A 77 -4.42 -5.45 9.41
C HIS A 77 -3.65 -6.69 8.99
N GLU A 78 -2.42 -6.89 9.44
CA GLU A 78 -1.66 -8.12 9.18
C GLU A 78 -2.37 -9.35 9.75
N VAL A 79 -2.83 -9.29 11.01
CA VAL A 79 -3.60 -10.39 11.63
C VAL A 79 -4.90 -10.65 10.87
N ARG A 80 -5.62 -9.60 10.46
CA ARG A 80 -6.85 -9.72 9.67
C ARG A 80 -6.60 -10.34 8.30
N LEU A 81 -5.50 -10.01 7.64
CA LEU A 81 -5.13 -10.59 6.35
C LEU A 81 -4.84 -12.09 6.48
N ALA A 82 -4.16 -12.51 7.54
CA ALA A 82 -3.97 -13.94 7.81
C ALA A 82 -5.32 -14.68 7.97
N ARG A 83 -6.31 -14.05 8.63
CA ARG A 83 -7.66 -14.61 8.76
C ARG A 83 -8.33 -14.75 7.40
N ALA A 84 -8.30 -13.69 6.59
CA ALA A 84 -8.88 -13.66 5.25
C ALA A 84 -8.27 -14.75 4.33
N ILE A 85 -6.94 -14.91 4.35
CA ILE A 85 -6.26 -16.00 3.64
C ILE A 85 -6.82 -17.35 4.06
N GLY A 86 -6.93 -17.57 5.37
CA GLY A 86 -7.39 -18.84 5.89
C GLY A 86 -8.87 -19.13 5.62
N GLU A 87 -9.74 -18.11 5.67
CA GLU A 87 -11.16 -18.23 5.34
C GLU A 87 -11.36 -18.62 3.86
N VAL A 88 -10.65 -17.97 2.95
CA VAL A 88 -10.70 -18.27 1.51
C VAL A 88 -10.25 -19.70 1.23
N LEU A 89 -9.11 -20.10 1.81
CA LEU A 89 -8.59 -21.46 1.65
C LEU A 89 -9.54 -22.51 2.24
N ALA A 90 -10.13 -22.24 3.40
CA ALA A 90 -11.08 -23.15 4.04
C ALA A 90 -12.39 -23.30 3.28
N VAL A 91 -12.90 -22.24 2.67
CA VAL A 91 -14.10 -22.30 1.81
C VAL A 91 -13.81 -23.07 0.52
N ARG A 92 -12.69 -22.76 -0.16
CA ARG A 92 -12.31 -23.45 -1.40
C ARG A 92 -12.00 -24.93 -1.18
N TYR A 93 -11.32 -25.28 -0.09
CA TYR A 93 -11.04 -26.67 0.27
C TYR A 93 -12.34 -27.46 0.45
N ARG A 94 -13.31 -26.93 1.21
CA ARG A 94 -14.63 -27.57 1.41
C ARG A 94 -15.40 -27.73 0.10
N ALA A 95 -15.38 -26.72 -0.75
CA ALA A 95 -16.11 -26.73 -2.02
C ALA A 95 -15.62 -27.83 -2.99
N ILE A 96 -14.34 -28.23 -2.95
CA ILE A 96 -13.82 -29.33 -3.81
C ILE A 96 -14.46 -30.68 -3.46
N PHE A 97 -14.86 -30.88 -2.21
CA PHE A 97 -15.44 -32.15 -1.74
C PHE A 97 -16.97 -32.15 -1.71
N ASP A 98 -17.61 -31.02 -2.03
CA ASP A 98 -19.06 -30.89 -2.14
C ASP A 98 -19.42 -30.48 -3.57
N PRO A 99 -19.85 -31.43 -4.45
CA PRO A 99 -20.19 -31.13 -5.83
C PRO A 99 -21.26 -30.05 -5.99
N LYS A 100 -22.18 -29.90 -5.02
CA LYS A 100 -23.20 -28.83 -5.07
C LYS A 100 -22.54 -27.47 -4.86
N GLN A 101 -21.68 -27.34 -3.86
CA GLN A 101 -20.92 -26.10 -3.64
C GLN A 101 -19.97 -25.80 -4.80
N MET A 102 -19.35 -26.80 -5.42
CA MET A 102 -18.46 -26.59 -6.56
C MET A 102 -19.21 -26.00 -7.77
N VAL A 103 -20.45 -26.42 -8.01
CA VAL A 103 -21.31 -25.88 -9.07
C VAL A 103 -21.88 -24.50 -8.70
N GLU A 104 -22.38 -24.35 -7.48
CA GLU A 104 -23.00 -23.11 -7.01
C GLU A 104 -21.99 -21.97 -6.79
N ARG A 105 -20.73 -22.32 -6.49
CA ARG A 105 -19.65 -21.37 -6.19
C ARG A 105 -18.44 -21.54 -7.12
N GLY A 106 -18.69 -21.83 -8.39
CA GLY A 106 -17.64 -21.91 -9.41
C GLY A 106 -16.76 -20.64 -9.48
N ASP A 107 -17.31 -19.49 -9.13
CA ASP A 107 -16.57 -18.22 -9.07
C ASP A 107 -15.44 -18.22 -8.02
N LEU A 108 -15.50 -19.03 -6.95
CA LEU A 108 -14.40 -19.14 -5.97
C LEU A 108 -13.07 -19.62 -6.59
N PHE A 109 -13.15 -20.28 -7.74
CA PHE A 109 -12.00 -20.83 -8.46
C PHE A 109 -11.60 -19.98 -9.67
N ARG A 110 -12.30 -18.87 -9.93
CA ARG A 110 -11.96 -17.91 -11.00
C ARG A 110 -11.05 -16.80 -10.48
N GLY A 111 -10.17 -16.33 -11.37
CA GLY A 111 -9.20 -15.29 -11.10
C GLY A 111 -8.04 -15.75 -10.23
N ALA A 112 -7.17 -14.81 -9.87
CA ALA A 112 -6.07 -15.04 -8.95
C ALA A 112 -6.63 -15.25 -7.53
N ILE A 113 -6.07 -16.22 -6.79
CA ILE A 113 -6.56 -16.54 -5.43
C ILE A 113 -6.30 -15.37 -4.47
N GLU A 114 -5.26 -14.60 -4.73
CA GLU A 114 -4.86 -13.44 -3.95
C GLU A 114 -5.93 -12.35 -3.99
N ASP A 115 -6.61 -12.16 -5.12
CA ASP A 115 -7.72 -11.21 -5.25
C ASP A 115 -8.88 -11.56 -4.32
N ARG A 116 -9.08 -12.86 -4.06
CA ARG A 116 -10.07 -13.35 -3.09
C ARG A 116 -9.62 -13.10 -1.65
N TYR A 117 -8.32 -13.20 -1.35
CA TYR A 117 -7.80 -12.80 -0.03
C TYR A 117 -8.07 -11.33 0.23
N ILE A 118 -7.87 -10.47 -0.78
CA ILE A 118 -8.16 -9.03 -0.69
C ILE A 118 -9.67 -8.78 -0.50
N GLY A 119 -10.51 -9.46 -1.29
CA GLY A 119 -11.96 -9.39 -1.15
C GLY A 119 -12.45 -9.81 0.23
N ALA A 120 -11.99 -10.95 0.73
CA ALA A 120 -12.30 -11.46 2.07
C ALA A 120 -11.76 -10.55 3.18
N PHE A 121 -10.58 -9.95 2.98
CA PHE A 121 -10.06 -8.97 3.93
C PHE A 121 -10.98 -7.76 4.03
N LEU A 122 -11.42 -7.20 2.90
CA LEU A 122 -12.20 -5.96 2.86
C LEU A 122 -13.66 -6.15 3.27
N ASP A 123 -14.23 -7.32 2.96
CA ASP A 123 -15.57 -7.68 3.37
C ASP A 123 -15.59 -8.15 4.83
N GLN A 124 -15.81 -7.22 5.76
CA GLN A 124 -15.85 -7.48 7.21
C GLN A 124 -16.92 -8.51 7.67
N GLY A 125 -17.76 -9.03 6.77
CA GLY A 125 -18.66 -10.15 7.05
C GLY A 125 -17.96 -11.50 6.96
N SER A 126 -18.56 -12.57 7.50
CA SER A 126 -17.98 -13.91 7.39
C SER A 126 -17.95 -14.35 5.92
N PHE A 127 -16.75 -14.40 5.34
CA PHE A 127 -16.52 -14.91 3.99
C PHE A 127 -17.10 -16.32 3.88
N GLY A 128 -18.13 -16.51 3.05
CA GLY A 128 -18.77 -17.80 2.84
C GLY A 128 -20.25 -17.91 3.22
N HIS A 129 -20.96 -16.82 3.55
CA HIS A 129 -22.43 -16.82 3.51
C HIS A 129 -22.97 -16.88 2.06
N PRO A 130 -24.12 -17.53 1.82
CA PRO A 130 -24.62 -17.85 0.47
C PRO A 130 -25.25 -16.68 -0.30
N GLU A 131 -25.42 -15.51 0.32
CA GLU A 131 -25.76 -14.30 -0.43
C GLU A 131 -24.47 -13.79 -1.09
N ARG A 132 -24.41 -13.86 -2.43
CA ARG A 132 -23.29 -13.43 -3.30
C ARG A 132 -22.47 -12.32 -2.63
N GLY A 133 -21.37 -12.74 -1.99
CA GLY A 133 -20.71 -11.93 -0.97
C GLY A 133 -20.01 -10.74 -1.59
N ARG A 134 -20.04 -9.58 -0.93
CA ARG A 134 -19.33 -8.37 -1.35
C ARG A 134 -17.86 -8.66 -1.70
N ALA A 135 -17.22 -9.61 -1.02
CA ALA A 135 -15.90 -10.13 -1.36
C ALA A 135 -15.73 -10.61 -2.81
N ASP A 136 -16.75 -11.29 -3.37
CA ASP A 136 -16.71 -11.76 -4.76
C ASP A 136 -16.83 -10.61 -5.75
N LEU A 137 -17.70 -9.61 -5.46
CA LEU A 137 -17.81 -8.39 -6.25
C LEU A 137 -16.48 -7.62 -6.28
N ILE A 138 -15.79 -7.54 -5.13
CA ILE A 138 -14.46 -6.92 -5.04
C ILE A 138 -13.47 -7.67 -5.93
N ALA A 139 -13.41 -9.01 -5.85
CA ALA A 139 -12.51 -9.82 -6.67
C ALA A 139 -12.82 -9.67 -8.17
N THR A 140 -14.09 -9.67 -8.56
CA THR A 140 -14.50 -9.41 -9.96
C THR A 140 -14.11 -8.01 -10.42
N THR A 141 -14.25 -7.00 -9.56
CA THR A 141 -13.85 -5.62 -9.89
C THR A 141 -12.35 -5.53 -10.11
N ILE A 142 -11.55 -6.16 -9.25
CA ILE A 142 -10.10 -6.29 -9.42
C ILE A 142 -9.77 -6.97 -10.75
N GLU A 143 -10.44 -8.09 -11.05
CA GLU A 143 -10.20 -8.86 -12.27
C GLU A 143 -10.47 -8.04 -13.55
N VAL A 144 -11.56 -7.25 -13.58
CA VAL A 144 -11.84 -6.30 -14.68
C VAL A 144 -10.68 -5.32 -14.85
N LEU A 145 -10.16 -4.75 -13.76
CA LEU A 145 -9.04 -3.81 -13.81
C LEU A 145 -7.72 -4.49 -14.18
N ARG A 146 -7.51 -5.76 -13.85
CA ARG A 146 -6.35 -6.53 -14.34
C ARG A 146 -6.37 -6.70 -15.85
N VAL A 147 -7.52 -7.05 -16.41
CA VAL A 147 -7.70 -7.16 -17.87
C VAL A 147 -7.48 -5.79 -18.53
N ALA A 148 -7.98 -4.72 -17.91
CA ALA A 148 -7.74 -3.35 -18.35
C ALA A 148 -6.24 -2.99 -18.36
N ALA A 149 -5.48 -3.37 -17.33
CA ALA A 149 -4.05 -3.10 -17.19
C ALA A 149 -3.18 -3.80 -18.25
N LEU A 150 -3.66 -4.93 -18.79
CA LEU A 150 -3.02 -5.65 -19.90
C LEU A 150 -3.39 -5.09 -21.28
N SER A 151 -4.33 -4.14 -21.31
CA SER A 151 -4.87 -3.56 -22.54
C SER A 151 -4.30 -2.16 -22.76
N SER A 152 -4.37 -1.70 -24.02
CA SER A 152 -4.12 -0.30 -24.35
C SER A 152 -5.22 0.22 -25.28
N TYR A 153 -5.47 1.52 -25.24
CA TYR A 153 -6.40 2.18 -26.14
C TYR A 153 -5.73 3.40 -26.75
N GLU A 154 -5.71 3.48 -28.09
CA GLU A 154 -5.02 4.55 -28.83
C GLU A 154 -3.55 4.73 -28.41
N ASN A 155 -2.83 3.61 -28.19
CA ASN A 155 -1.44 3.58 -27.72
C ASN A 155 -1.21 4.25 -26.36
N ARG A 156 -2.26 4.43 -25.56
CA ARG A 156 -2.16 4.90 -24.18
C ARG A 156 -2.53 3.79 -23.21
N ALA A 157 -1.82 3.78 -22.10
CA ALA A 157 -2.18 3.07 -20.89
C ALA A 157 -3.64 3.36 -20.52
N ILE A 158 -4.35 2.32 -20.10
CA ILE A 158 -5.71 2.48 -19.58
C ILE A 158 -5.61 2.79 -18.09
N SER A 159 -6.32 3.82 -17.66
CA SER A 159 -6.66 4.08 -16.26
C SER A 159 -8.19 4.06 -16.13
N SER A 160 -8.69 3.55 -15.01
CA SER A 160 -10.12 3.34 -14.78
C SER A 160 -10.36 3.07 -13.29
N GLY A 161 -11.59 3.07 -12.84
CA GLY A 161 -11.89 2.68 -11.47
C GLY A 161 -13.37 2.58 -11.16
N ALA A 162 -13.67 1.96 -10.02
CA ALA A 162 -15.01 1.80 -9.51
C ALA A 162 -15.10 2.24 -8.05
N LEU A 163 -16.21 2.91 -7.70
CA LEU A 163 -16.68 3.17 -6.36
C LEU A 163 -17.77 2.15 -6.03
N LEU A 164 -17.44 1.16 -5.20
CA LEU A 164 -18.36 0.11 -4.77
C LEU A 164 -19.11 0.54 -3.51
N LEU A 165 -20.41 0.76 -3.64
CA LEU A 165 -21.28 1.16 -2.55
C LEU A 165 -21.55 0.00 -1.59
N GLU A 166 -21.76 0.31 -0.31
CA GLU A 166 -22.32 -0.63 0.66
C GLU A 166 -23.78 -0.98 0.36
N GLY A 167 -24.56 0.00 -0.10
CA GLY A 167 -25.99 -0.14 -0.39
C GLY A 167 -26.33 -0.43 -1.86
N LYS A 168 -27.62 -0.63 -2.11
CA LYS A 168 -28.17 -0.91 -3.46
C LYS A 168 -28.40 0.35 -4.30
N GLU A 169 -28.52 1.51 -3.66
CA GLU A 169 -28.88 2.78 -4.30
C GLU A 169 -27.77 3.82 -4.15
N ASP A 170 -27.69 4.75 -5.11
CA ASP A 170 -26.86 5.94 -5.00
C ASP A 170 -27.47 6.89 -3.95
N PRO A 171 -26.75 7.23 -2.87
CA PRO A 171 -27.27 8.15 -1.84
C PRO A 171 -27.63 9.54 -2.39
N LEU A 172 -27.04 9.96 -3.52
CA LEU A 172 -27.35 11.25 -4.15
C LEU A 172 -28.56 11.20 -5.09
N HIS A 173 -28.78 10.06 -5.74
CA HIS A 173 -29.83 9.90 -6.75
C HIS A 173 -30.62 8.58 -6.56
N PRO A 174 -31.32 8.39 -5.42
CA PRO A 174 -31.99 7.12 -5.09
C PRO A 174 -33.13 6.72 -6.05
N ARG A 175 -33.62 7.65 -6.88
CA ARG A 175 -34.80 7.46 -7.76
C ARG A 175 -34.50 6.96 -9.17
N ARG A 176 -33.26 6.63 -9.53
CA ARG A 176 -32.92 6.02 -10.85
C ARG A 176 -33.21 4.52 -10.91
N THR A 177 -34.10 4.01 -10.05
CA THR A 177 -34.25 2.61 -9.66
C THR A 177 -34.84 1.66 -10.71
N ASP A 178 -35.15 2.12 -11.93
CA ASP A 178 -35.57 1.24 -13.03
C ASP A 178 -34.33 0.65 -13.75
N TYR A 179 -33.54 -0.10 -12.98
CA TYR A 179 -32.31 -0.76 -13.42
C TYR A 179 -32.57 -2.14 -14.02
N GLY A 180 -33.77 -2.39 -14.56
CA GLY A 180 -34.13 -3.66 -15.21
C GLY A 180 -33.17 -4.10 -16.32
N GLU A 181 -32.41 -3.15 -16.86
CA GLU A 181 -31.34 -3.35 -17.87
C GLU A 181 -29.96 -2.86 -17.40
N ALA A 182 -29.71 -2.70 -16.10
CA ALA A 182 -28.40 -2.21 -15.63
C ALA A 182 -27.29 -3.22 -15.91
N TYR A 183 -26.25 -2.73 -16.58
CA TYR A 183 -25.04 -3.51 -16.83
C TYR A 183 -24.38 -3.93 -15.51
N ARG A 184 -23.95 -5.18 -15.44
CA ARG A 184 -23.13 -5.66 -14.32
C ARG A 184 -21.69 -5.23 -14.52
N TYR A 185 -21.03 -4.79 -13.45
CA TYR A 185 -19.60 -4.57 -13.45
C TYR A 185 -18.87 -5.92 -13.46
N SER A 186 -18.62 -6.44 -14.65
CA SER A 186 -18.06 -7.79 -14.87
C SER A 186 -17.03 -7.79 -16.00
N GLN A 187 -16.35 -8.93 -16.19
CA GLN A 187 -15.44 -9.12 -17.31
C GLN A 187 -16.08 -8.89 -18.68
N GLU A 188 -17.38 -9.04 -18.85
CA GLU A 188 -18.07 -8.81 -20.13
C GLU A 188 -17.89 -7.35 -20.61
N LEU A 189 -17.76 -6.39 -19.67
CA LEU A 189 -17.49 -4.99 -20.00
C LEU A 189 -16.12 -4.78 -20.67
N THR A 190 -15.16 -5.68 -20.43
CA THR A 190 -13.82 -5.60 -21.02
C THR A 190 -13.82 -5.80 -22.54
N ALA A 191 -14.87 -6.43 -23.08
CA ALA A 191 -15.04 -6.61 -24.53
C ALA A 191 -15.44 -5.29 -25.23
N VAL A 192 -16.00 -4.32 -24.50
CA VAL A 192 -16.43 -3.03 -25.02
C VAL A 192 -15.25 -2.07 -24.95
N LYS A 193 -14.50 -1.89 -26.05
CA LYS A 193 -13.26 -1.08 -26.03
C LYS A 193 -13.44 0.36 -25.50
N SER A 194 -14.60 0.97 -25.73
CA SER A 194 -14.91 2.32 -25.23
C SER A 194 -15.12 2.39 -23.72
N PHE A 195 -15.42 1.26 -23.06
CA PHE A 195 -15.59 1.17 -21.60
C PHE A 195 -14.41 1.80 -20.85
N TYR A 196 -13.20 1.52 -21.31
CA TYR A 196 -11.96 2.04 -20.73
C TYR A 196 -11.71 3.55 -20.92
N ARG A 197 -12.57 4.24 -21.67
CA ARG A 197 -12.48 5.69 -21.90
C ARG A 197 -13.52 6.50 -21.16
N VAL A 198 -14.57 5.86 -20.64
CA VAL A 198 -15.70 6.58 -20.05
C VAL A 198 -15.38 7.06 -18.63
N CYS A 199 -14.38 6.49 -17.98
CA CYS A 199 -13.80 7.01 -16.74
C CYS A 199 -12.27 6.90 -16.78
N ASP A 200 -11.60 7.72 -15.97
CA ASP A 200 -10.13 7.79 -15.91
C ASP A 200 -9.54 7.21 -14.61
N GLY A 201 -10.38 6.81 -13.65
CA GLY A 201 -9.94 6.28 -12.36
C GLY A 201 -9.42 7.34 -11.37
N LEU A 202 -9.14 8.56 -11.82
CA LEU A 202 -8.56 9.64 -11.01
C LEU A 202 -9.61 10.66 -10.61
N GLU A 203 -10.30 11.25 -11.58
CA GLU A 203 -11.36 12.22 -11.37
C GLU A 203 -12.73 11.55 -11.46
N THR A 204 -12.85 10.51 -12.29
CA THR A 204 -14.11 9.83 -12.58
C THR A 204 -14.06 8.33 -12.27
N LEU A 205 -15.15 7.80 -11.73
CA LEU A 205 -15.30 6.39 -11.35
C LEU A 205 -16.65 5.84 -11.79
N PHE A 206 -16.71 4.56 -12.11
CA PHE A 206 -17.98 3.83 -12.18
C PHE A 206 -18.58 3.71 -10.77
N LEU A 207 -19.82 4.13 -10.59
CA LEU A 207 -20.56 3.91 -9.35
C LEU A 207 -21.23 2.53 -9.44
N VAL A 208 -20.91 1.62 -8.52
CA VAL A 208 -21.40 0.24 -8.54
C VAL A 208 -22.06 -0.08 -7.22
N ASN A 209 -23.26 -0.65 -7.25
CA ASN A 209 -23.98 -1.00 -6.03
C ASN A 209 -23.54 -2.35 -5.43
N SER A 210 -24.12 -2.70 -4.28
CA SER A 210 -23.83 -3.96 -3.58
C SER A 210 -24.15 -5.24 -4.38
N ASP A 211 -25.04 -5.17 -5.37
CA ASP A 211 -25.43 -6.30 -6.24
C ASP A 211 -24.51 -6.42 -7.49
N GLY A 212 -23.58 -5.48 -7.65
CA GLY A 212 -22.65 -5.39 -8.78
C GLY A 212 -23.21 -4.69 -10.02
N ALA A 213 -24.34 -3.99 -9.91
CA ALA A 213 -24.91 -3.19 -11.00
C ALA A 213 -24.22 -1.83 -11.10
N VAL A 214 -23.89 -1.40 -12.32
CA VAL A 214 -23.37 -0.07 -12.62
C VAL A 214 -24.53 0.93 -12.58
N LEU A 215 -24.46 1.89 -11.67
CA LEU A 215 -25.52 2.89 -11.43
C LEU A 215 -25.29 4.18 -12.23
N ASP A 216 -24.04 4.64 -12.31
CA ASP A 216 -23.65 5.88 -12.99
C ASP A 216 -22.12 5.95 -13.18
N ILE A 217 -21.64 7.03 -13.78
CA ILE A 217 -20.25 7.47 -13.76
C ILE A 217 -20.19 8.81 -13.03
N VAL A 218 -19.37 8.88 -11.99
CA VAL A 218 -19.35 10.01 -11.06
C VAL A 218 -17.98 10.68 -11.05
N ASP A 219 -17.97 12.01 -10.94
CA ASP A 219 -16.80 12.76 -10.47
C ASP A 219 -16.64 12.49 -8.96
N VAL A 220 -15.53 11.87 -8.55
CA VAL A 220 -15.34 11.41 -7.16
C VAL A 220 -15.24 12.58 -6.17
N LYS A 221 -14.70 13.73 -6.59
CA LYS A 221 -14.59 14.93 -5.73
C LYS A 221 -15.96 15.54 -5.49
N ARG A 222 -16.78 15.62 -6.55
CA ARG A 222 -18.15 16.12 -6.48
C ARG A 222 -19.03 15.16 -5.68
N TRP A 223 -19.02 13.87 -6.02
CA TRP A 223 -19.81 12.84 -5.33
C TRP A 223 -19.54 12.85 -3.83
N ARG A 224 -18.27 12.88 -3.41
CA ARG A 224 -17.93 12.97 -1.99
C ARG A 224 -18.49 14.24 -1.34
N ARG A 225 -18.36 15.39 -2.00
CA ARG A 225 -18.76 16.70 -1.43
C ARG A 225 -20.26 16.73 -1.15
N GLU A 226 -21.04 16.07 -2.00
CA GLU A 226 -22.50 16.02 -1.90
C GLU A 226 -22.97 14.88 -0.97
N SER A 227 -22.25 13.75 -0.89
CA SER A 227 -22.68 12.57 -0.12
C SER A 227 -22.37 12.63 1.37
N TYR A 228 -21.18 13.13 1.76
CA TYR A 228 -20.71 13.07 3.15
C TYR A 228 -19.82 14.30 3.48
N ALA A 229 -20.44 15.33 4.07
CA ALA A 229 -19.79 16.63 4.29
C ALA A 229 -18.62 16.58 5.29
N ASP A 230 -18.69 15.74 6.33
CA ASP A 230 -17.85 15.88 7.54
C ASP A 230 -16.80 14.79 7.79
N ALA A 231 -16.55 13.88 6.83
CA ALA A 231 -15.54 12.84 7.02
C ALA A 231 -14.13 13.43 7.16
N ARG A 232 -13.46 13.13 8.28
CA ARG A 232 -12.05 13.44 8.54
C ARG A 232 -11.19 12.22 8.21
N LEU A 233 -9.97 12.48 7.74
CA LEU A 233 -8.98 11.44 7.49
C LEU A 233 -8.02 11.36 8.67
N ASP A 234 -7.76 10.15 9.13
CA ASP A 234 -6.80 9.92 10.21
C ASP A 234 -5.35 9.91 9.70
N VAL A 235 -5.15 9.64 8.41
CA VAL A 235 -3.85 9.62 7.74
C VAL A 235 -3.95 10.35 6.42
N SER A 236 -2.98 11.22 6.14
CA SER A 236 -2.86 11.86 4.84
C SER A 236 -2.42 10.86 3.77
N GLY A 237 -3.26 10.67 2.75
CA GLY A 237 -2.93 9.92 1.54
C GLY A 237 -2.25 10.80 0.46
N ALA A 238 -1.85 10.18 -0.65
CA ALA A 238 -1.39 10.92 -1.83
C ALA A 238 -2.47 11.90 -2.30
N ALA A 239 -2.06 13.12 -2.64
CA ALA A 239 -2.94 14.24 -3.01
C ALA A 239 -3.87 13.87 -4.17
N THR A 240 -3.35 13.14 -5.16
CA THR A 240 -4.10 12.66 -6.33
C THR A 240 -5.32 11.83 -5.95
N TYR A 241 -5.22 10.99 -4.90
CA TYR A 241 -6.30 10.08 -4.48
C TYR A 241 -7.02 10.52 -3.21
N ARG A 242 -6.84 11.78 -2.81
CA ARG A 242 -7.50 12.32 -1.60
C ARG A 242 -9.02 12.19 -1.68
N ALA A 243 -9.59 12.35 -2.86
CA ALA A 243 -11.04 12.21 -3.08
C ALA A 243 -11.53 10.78 -2.87
N HIS A 244 -10.80 9.78 -3.39
CA HIS A 244 -11.10 8.36 -3.19
C HIS A 244 -11.01 7.96 -1.73
N THR A 245 -9.98 8.45 -1.05
CA THR A 245 -9.77 8.22 0.38
C THR A 245 -10.97 8.78 1.15
N LEU A 246 -11.37 10.03 0.91
CA LEU A 246 -12.54 10.63 1.54
C LEU A 246 -13.87 9.95 1.20
N ALA A 247 -14.04 9.42 -0.02
CA ALA A 247 -15.28 8.74 -0.43
C ALA A 247 -15.55 7.46 0.40
N THR A 248 -14.50 6.89 0.99
CA THR A 248 -14.55 5.64 1.77
C THR A 248 -14.43 5.87 3.28
N ALA A 249 -14.25 7.13 3.72
CA ALA A 249 -14.06 7.45 5.13
C ALA A 249 -15.39 7.37 5.90
N GLY A 250 -15.40 6.59 7.00
CA GLY A 250 -16.58 6.47 7.88
C GLY A 250 -17.75 5.68 7.30
N ASN A 251 -17.52 4.89 6.25
CA ASN A 251 -18.53 4.03 5.61
C ASN A 251 -17.86 2.75 5.08
N ARG A 252 -18.65 1.78 4.56
CA ARG A 252 -18.08 0.54 3.96
C ARG A 252 -17.90 0.61 2.46
N ASN A 253 -17.99 1.80 1.84
CA ASN A 253 -17.71 1.95 0.42
C ASN A 253 -16.23 1.68 0.12
N LEU A 254 -15.94 1.28 -1.11
CA LEU A 254 -14.59 0.98 -1.56
C LEU A 254 -14.31 1.71 -2.86
N CYS A 255 -13.13 2.31 -3.00
CA CYS A 255 -12.64 2.73 -4.31
C CYS A 255 -11.57 1.75 -4.77
N ILE A 256 -11.73 1.18 -5.97
CA ILE A 256 -10.74 0.30 -6.60
C ILE A 256 -10.35 0.94 -7.92
N VAL A 257 -9.09 1.30 -8.07
CA VAL A 257 -8.61 2.15 -9.17
C VAL A 257 -7.42 1.51 -9.85
N LEU A 258 -7.43 1.47 -11.18
CA LEU A 258 -6.25 1.26 -12.02
C LEU A 258 -5.63 2.63 -12.32
N SER A 259 -4.45 2.88 -11.77
CA SER A 259 -3.71 4.13 -11.98
C SER A 259 -3.10 4.21 -13.38
N PRO A 260 -2.73 5.41 -13.85
CA PRO A 260 -1.94 5.57 -15.07
C PRO A 260 -0.57 4.86 -15.04
N THR A 261 -0.08 4.52 -13.85
CA THR A 261 1.17 3.76 -13.63
C THR A 261 0.96 2.24 -13.61
N HIS A 262 -0.23 1.77 -14.03
CA HIS A 262 -0.64 0.36 -14.07
C HIS A 262 -0.63 -0.33 -12.70
N GLU A 263 -0.86 0.42 -11.62
CA GLU A 263 -1.09 -0.14 -10.30
C GLU A 263 -2.59 -0.23 -10.02
N ILE A 264 -3.03 -1.31 -9.38
CA ILE A 264 -4.38 -1.35 -8.82
C ILE A 264 -4.30 -0.88 -7.37
N LYS A 265 -4.96 0.22 -7.03
CA LYS A 265 -5.00 0.78 -5.67
C LYS A 265 -6.39 0.57 -5.10
N ILE A 266 -6.45 0.17 -3.82
CA ILE A 266 -7.71 0.00 -3.10
C ILE A 266 -7.75 0.93 -1.90
N PHE A 267 -8.80 1.74 -1.86
CA PHE A 267 -9.11 2.64 -0.76
C PHE A 267 -10.33 2.12 -0.01
N ALA A 268 -10.22 2.12 1.31
CA ALA A 268 -11.26 1.71 2.24
C ALA A 268 -11.03 2.41 3.57
N ASP A 269 -12.09 2.68 4.31
CA ASP A 269 -12.02 3.29 5.65
C ASP A 269 -11.12 4.54 5.71
N GLY A 270 -11.17 5.37 4.67
CA GLY A 270 -10.41 6.61 4.64
C GLY A 270 -8.90 6.41 4.50
N VAL A 271 -8.41 5.27 4.00
CA VAL A 271 -6.99 5.02 3.73
C VAL A 271 -6.79 4.18 2.47
N GLN A 272 -5.61 4.28 1.84
CA GLN A 272 -5.18 3.31 0.83
C GLN A 272 -4.71 2.03 1.54
N MET A 273 -5.48 0.96 1.45
CA MET A 273 -5.19 -0.30 2.15
C MET A 273 -4.25 -1.21 1.36
N PHE A 274 -4.47 -1.33 0.05
CA PHE A 274 -3.69 -2.20 -0.82
C PHE A 274 -3.20 -1.50 -2.07
N SER A 275 -2.08 -1.99 -2.59
CA SER A 275 -1.64 -1.77 -3.96
C SER A 275 -1.26 -3.10 -4.62
N PHE A 276 -1.64 -3.27 -5.88
CA PHE A 276 -1.10 -4.30 -6.75
C PHE A 276 -0.08 -3.65 -7.67
N ARG A 277 1.17 -4.08 -7.56
CA ARG A 277 2.29 -3.63 -8.39
C ARG A 277 3.32 -4.74 -8.51
N ASN A 278 4.14 -4.73 -9.55
CA ASN A 278 5.17 -5.77 -9.78
C ASN A 278 4.64 -7.20 -9.66
N ALA A 279 3.42 -7.43 -10.19
CA ALA A 279 2.70 -8.70 -10.13
C ALA A 279 2.34 -9.22 -8.71
N ALA A 280 2.42 -8.40 -7.67
CA ALA A 280 2.10 -8.79 -6.30
C ALA A 280 1.18 -7.77 -5.59
N TRP A 281 0.39 -8.27 -4.64
CA TRP A 281 -0.37 -7.45 -3.70
C TRP A 281 0.49 -7.04 -2.52
N HIS A 282 0.36 -5.79 -2.10
CA HIS A 282 1.02 -5.24 -0.93
C HIS A 282 -0.02 -4.64 0.02
N LEU A 283 0.00 -5.10 1.28
CA LEU A 283 -0.72 -4.45 2.37
C LEU A 283 0.09 -3.23 2.82
N LEU A 284 -0.49 -2.04 2.69
CA LEU A 284 0.23 -0.80 2.95
C LEU A 284 0.24 -0.42 4.42
N ASP A 285 -0.88 -0.61 5.11
CA ASP A 285 -1.04 -0.27 6.52
C ASP A 285 -0.50 1.13 6.89
N LEU A 286 -0.91 2.13 6.09
CA LEU A 286 -0.36 3.48 6.12
C LEU A 286 -0.48 4.13 7.51
N ARG A 287 -1.52 3.82 8.28
CA ARG A 287 -1.73 4.37 9.63
C ARG A 287 -0.63 3.95 10.59
N ALA A 288 -0.42 2.65 10.75
CA ALA A 288 0.61 2.13 11.66
C ALA A 288 2.01 2.62 11.24
N LYS A 289 2.29 2.67 9.94
CA LYS A 289 3.59 3.11 9.41
C LYS A 289 3.81 4.62 9.58
N TYR A 290 2.76 5.42 9.38
CA TYR A 290 2.79 6.85 9.66
C TYR A 290 2.98 7.13 11.16
N GLU A 291 2.31 6.41 12.04
CA GLU A 291 2.48 6.56 13.50
C GLU A 291 3.93 6.29 13.93
N MET A 292 4.55 5.23 13.42
CA MET A 292 5.96 4.93 13.67
C MET A 292 6.89 6.05 13.15
N TRP A 293 6.60 6.59 11.97
CA TRP A 293 7.35 7.72 11.39
C TRP A 293 7.18 9.00 12.21
N ALA A 294 5.95 9.38 12.52
CA ALA A 294 5.63 10.57 13.29
C ALA A 294 6.27 10.52 14.69
N ALA A 295 6.25 9.35 15.35
CA ALA A 295 6.93 9.15 16.62
C ALA A 295 8.46 9.33 16.51
N ALA A 296 9.07 8.92 15.39
CA ALA A 296 10.50 9.06 15.16
C ALA A 296 10.94 10.50 14.80
N ILE A 297 10.02 11.31 14.27
CA ILE A 297 10.26 12.73 13.95
C ILE A 297 9.95 13.65 15.13
N GLY A 298 8.92 13.35 15.92
CA GLY A 298 8.49 14.15 17.08
C GLY A 298 7.69 15.41 16.71
N ASP A 299 8.00 16.08 15.60
CA ASP A 299 7.19 17.16 15.03
C ASP A 299 6.11 16.61 14.09
N ALA A 300 4.84 16.75 14.48
CA ALA A 300 3.70 16.22 13.73
C ALA A 300 3.50 16.91 12.36
N MET A 301 3.72 18.23 12.27
CA MET A 301 3.54 18.97 11.01
C MET A 301 4.61 18.60 10.01
N LEU A 302 5.86 18.46 10.47
CA LEU A 302 6.97 18.01 9.64
C LEU A 302 6.76 16.56 9.19
N ALA A 303 6.40 15.67 10.12
CA ALA A 303 6.15 14.26 9.83
C ALA A 303 5.09 14.11 8.74
N GLU A 304 3.94 14.79 8.88
CA GLU A 304 2.86 14.77 7.90
C GLU A 304 3.32 15.33 6.55
N ARG A 305 4.00 16.48 6.56
CA ARG A 305 4.48 17.14 5.33
C ARG A 305 5.40 16.21 4.54
N LEU A 306 6.39 15.60 5.18
CA LEU A 306 7.35 14.70 4.54
C LEU A 306 6.69 13.41 4.08
N PHE A 307 5.85 12.80 4.92
CA PHE A 307 5.18 11.54 4.57
C PHE A 307 4.23 11.71 3.37
N ARG A 308 3.43 12.78 3.37
CA ARG A 308 2.55 13.10 2.24
C ARG A 308 3.35 13.38 0.97
N THR A 309 4.43 14.14 1.07
CA THR A 309 5.31 14.43 -0.08
C THR A 309 5.92 13.14 -0.62
N ALA A 310 6.33 12.21 0.25
CA ALA A 310 6.84 10.92 -0.14
C ALA A 310 5.78 10.06 -0.86
N LEU A 311 4.51 10.08 -0.41
CA LEU A 311 3.41 9.41 -1.10
C LEU A 311 3.14 10.00 -2.49
N ASP A 312 3.16 11.32 -2.62
CA ASP A 312 2.97 12.01 -3.91
C ASP A 312 4.11 11.70 -4.90
N LEU A 313 5.34 11.65 -4.40
CA LEU A 313 6.52 11.30 -5.21
C LEU A 313 6.54 9.81 -5.58
N ALA A 314 6.15 8.93 -4.67
CA ALA A 314 6.03 7.50 -4.96
C ALA A 314 5.00 7.22 -6.06
N ASP A 315 3.84 7.88 -5.98
CA ASP A 315 2.77 7.73 -6.98
C ASP A 315 3.18 8.23 -8.36
N SER A 316 3.94 9.33 -8.41
CA SER A 316 4.48 9.89 -9.64
C SER A 316 5.76 9.19 -10.14
N ARG A 317 6.22 8.13 -9.47
CA ARG A 317 7.47 7.40 -9.78
C ARG A 317 8.70 8.28 -9.74
N GLN A 318 8.75 9.20 -8.77
CA GLN A 318 9.84 10.14 -8.59
C GLN A 318 10.62 9.78 -7.34
N GLY A 319 11.91 9.48 -7.51
CA GLY A 319 12.80 9.17 -6.40
C GLY A 319 13.05 10.38 -5.50
N ALA A 320 13.22 10.13 -4.20
CA ALA A 320 13.58 11.15 -3.22
C ALA A 320 14.30 10.53 -2.02
N LEU A 321 15.05 11.35 -1.29
CA LEU A 321 15.71 10.96 -0.06
C LEU A 321 15.60 12.10 0.97
N PHE A 322 14.74 11.91 1.96
CA PHE A 322 14.59 12.84 3.09
C PHE A 322 15.39 12.34 4.27
N VAL A 323 16.21 13.21 4.86
CA VAL A 323 16.99 12.92 6.06
C VAL A 323 16.69 13.95 7.13
N VAL A 324 16.17 13.51 8.28
CA VAL A 324 15.89 14.37 9.44
C VAL A 324 16.90 14.05 10.54
N LEU A 325 17.87 14.94 10.73
CA LEU A 325 18.97 14.79 11.68
C LEU A 325 18.52 15.01 13.12
N ARG A 326 18.92 14.11 14.03
CA ARG A 326 18.67 14.25 15.47
C ARG A 326 19.60 15.27 16.12
N ASP A 327 20.86 15.21 15.75
CA ASP A 327 21.91 16.15 16.16
C ASP A 327 22.56 16.74 14.91
N PRO A 328 22.01 17.85 14.37
CA PRO A 328 22.56 18.51 13.20
C PRO A 328 24.01 18.97 13.39
N ALA A 329 24.38 19.43 14.59
CA ALA A 329 25.69 20.00 14.85
C ALA A 329 26.79 18.94 14.74
N ALA A 330 26.55 17.75 15.29
CA ALA A 330 27.49 16.63 15.16
C ALA A 330 27.42 15.95 13.79
N SER A 331 26.22 15.82 13.22
CA SER A 331 25.98 14.93 12.07
C SER A 331 26.18 15.59 10.71
N LEU A 332 25.78 16.87 10.56
CA LEU A 332 25.82 17.55 9.26
C LEU A 332 27.23 17.59 8.64
N PRO A 333 28.31 17.90 9.40
CA PRO A 333 29.67 17.90 8.86
C PRO A 333 30.20 16.53 8.45
N GLN A 334 29.64 15.45 9.01
CA GLN A 334 30.01 14.08 8.69
C GLN A 334 29.27 13.56 7.46
N LEU A 335 28.04 14.03 7.24
CA LEU A 335 27.13 13.51 6.23
C LEU A 335 27.09 14.36 4.95
N VAL A 336 27.33 15.67 5.03
CA VAL A 336 27.18 16.59 3.90
C VAL A 336 28.47 17.38 3.70
N ALA A 337 28.96 17.43 2.46
CA ALA A 337 30.14 18.22 2.11
C ALA A 337 29.93 19.72 2.42
N PRO A 338 30.94 20.44 2.92
CA PRO A 338 30.79 21.85 3.30
C PRO A 338 30.24 22.79 2.21
N ALA A 339 30.45 22.45 0.93
CA ALA A 339 29.96 23.24 -0.20
C ALA A 339 28.44 23.12 -0.44
N ASP A 340 27.81 22.06 0.07
CA ASP A 340 26.38 21.77 -0.09
C ASP A 340 25.55 22.16 1.15
N GLN A 341 26.21 22.62 2.22
CA GLN A 341 25.58 23.04 3.47
C GLN A 341 25.00 24.46 3.36
N LEU A 342 23.70 24.61 3.61
CA LEU A 342 22.99 25.90 3.53
C LEU A 342 23.27 26.85 4.71
N ASP A 343 23.73 26.32 5.83
CA ASP A 343 24.05 27.11 7.03
C ASP A 343 25.38 27.85 6.92
N ARG A 344 26.29 27.40 6.04
CA ARG A 344 27.56 28.05 5.77
C ARG A 344 27.42 29.26 4.86
N PRO A 345 28.22 30.32 5.09
CA PRO A 345 28.22 31.47 4.20
C PRO A 345 28.70 31.07 2.79
N LEU A 346 27.96 31.53 1.79
CA LEU A 346 28.26 31.33 0.38
C LEU A 346 29.61 31.96 0.05
N ARG A 347 30.58 31.13 -0.38
CA ARG A 347 31.87 31.64 -0.89
C ARG A 347 31.68 32.00 -2.35
N THR A 348 31.54 33.29 -2.64
CA THR A 348 31.52 33.80 -4.01
C THR A 348 32.95 33.81 -4.55
N ASP A 349 33.38 32.69 -5.13
CA ASP A 349 34.71 32.56 -5.75
C ASP A 349 34.76 33.30 -7.10
N GLY A 350 34.43 34.60 -7.15
CA GLY A 350 34.63 35.52 -8.29
C GLY A 350 34.10 35.06 -9.67
N ARG A 351 33.40 33.93 -9.75
CA ARG A 351 32.98 33.26 -10.98
C ARG A 351 31.72 33.94 -11.47
N ARG A 352 31.78 34.46 -12.70
CA ARG A 352 30.64 35.08 -13.39
C ARG A 352 29.69 33.97 -13.85
N GLY A 353 28.64 33.71 -13.08
CA GLY A 353 27.49 32.89 -13.48
C GLY A 353 26.70 32.36 -12.29
N THR A 354 25.37 32.30 -12.42
CA THR A 354 24.48 31.72 -11.40
C THR A 354 24.75 30.22 -11.24
N SER A 355 25.24 29.80 -10.08
CA SER A 355 25.51 28.38 -9.78
C SER A 355 24.33 27.70 -9.07
N ARG A 356 24.26 26.36 -9.15
CA ARG A 356 23.29 25.55 -8.38
C ARG A 356 23.34 25.90 -6.89
N THR A 357 24.54 26.09 -6.35
CA THR A 357 24.76 26.45 -4.94
C THR A 357 24.14 27.80 -4.59
N GLU A 358 24.28 28.82 -5.46
CA GLU A 358 23.66 30.14 -5.26
C GLU A 358 22.14 30.07 -5.27
N LEU A 359 21.56 29.26 -6.17
CA LEU A 359 20.11 29.03 -6.20
C LEU A 359 19.62 28.36 -4.92
N MET A 360 20.29 27.30 -4.46
CA MET A 360 19.90 26.59 -3.23
C MET A 360 20.07 27.46 -1.99
N TYR A 361 21.05 28.37 -1.98
CA TYR A 361 21.28 29.29 -0.88
C TYR A 361 20.10 30.25 -0.62
N MET A 362 19.22 30.49 -1.61
CA MET A 362 17.97 31.23 -1.40
C MET A 362 17.02 30.55 -0.39
N LEU A 363 17.18 29.24 -0.16
CA LEU A 363 16.37 28.46 0.77
C LEU A 363 16.95 28.46 2.19
N ARG A 364 18.05 29.19 2.43
CA ARG A 364 18.65 29.33 3.75
C ARG A 364 17.64 29.91 4.74
N GLY A 365 17.48 29.23 5.87
CA GLY A 365 16.57 29.64 6.94
C GLY A 365 15.09 29.29 6.69
N GLN A 366 14.75 28.70 5.54
CA GLN A 366 13.43 28.14 5.31
C GLN A 366 13.26 26.80 6.02
N THR A 367 12.01 26.44 6.31
CA THR A 367 11.64 25.13 6.83
C THR A 367 10.83 24.36 5.79
N ALA A 368 10.88 23.03 5.82
CA ALA A 368 10.08 22.19 4.94
C ALA A 368 8.56 22.44 5.11
N THR A 369 8.14 22.87 6.31
CA THR A 369 6.75 23.20 6.62
C THR A 369 6.33 24.58 6.13
N SER A 370 7.26 25.55 6.01
CA SER A 370 6.97 26.89 5.48
C SER A 370 6.88 26.94 3.95
N LEU A 371 7.54 26.00 3.26
CA LEU A 371 7.48 25.90 1.81
C LEU A 371 6.09 25.46 1.33
N ASP A 372 5.73 25.97 0.14
CA ASP A 372 4.61 25.43 -0.63
C ASP A 372 4.86 23.93 -0.91
N PRO A 373 3.87 23.04 -0.77
CA PRO A 373 4.04 21.61 -0.99
C PRO A 373 4.63 21.26 -2.36
N ALA A 374 4.25 21.98 -3.42
CA ALA A 374 4.78 21.73 -4.76
C ALA A 374 6.25 22.13 -4.88
N VAL A 375 6.68 23.17 -4.15
CA VAL A 375 8.09 23.57 -4.08
C VAL A 375 8.91 22.52 -3.34
N LEU A 376 8.45 22.04 -2.19
CA LEU A 376 9.15 20.98 -1.45
C LEU A 376 9.27 19.69 -2.30
N ALA A 377 8.18 19.26 -2.95
CA ALA A 377 8.23 18.14 -3.88
C ALA A 377 9.20 18.39 -5.04
N GLY A 378 9.22 19.62 -5.58
CA GLY A 378 10.18 20.04 -6.60
C GLY A 378 11.64 19.88 -6.17
N LEU A 379 11.97 20.31 -4.96
CA LEU A 379 13.30 20.23 -4.37
C LEU A 379 13.71 18.78 -4.06
N ALA A 380 12.77 17.99 -3.55
CA ALA A 380 13.01 16.59 -3.17
C ALA A 380 13.37 15.66 -4.35
N ARG A 381 12.98 16.05 -5.57
CA ARG A 381 13.28 15.33 -6.82
C ARG A 381 14.67 15.60 -7.37
N ILE A 382 15.32 16.63 -6.86
CA ILE A 382 16.69 16.94 -7.26
C ILE A 382 17.57 15.77 -6.82
N ASP A 383 18.43 15.31 -7.71
CA ASP A 383 19.36 14.23 -7.40
C ASP A 383 20.22 14.56 -6.16
N GLY A 384 20.29 13.59 -5.25
CA GLY A 384 20.83 13.72 -3.90
C GLY A 384 19.75 13.72 -2.79
N ALA A 385 20.16 14.09 -1.58
CA ALA A 385 19.32 14.11 -0.39
C ALA A 385 18.82 15.52 -0.05
N THR A 386 17.61 15.60 0.50
CA THR A 386 17.10 16.76 1.23
C THR A 386 17.30 16.53 2.73
N VAL A 387 18.21 17.29 3.34
CA VAL A 387 18.62 17.13 4.73
C VAL A 387 18.06 18.27 5.56
N MET A 388 17.46 17.95 6.71
CA MET A 388 16.86 18.91 7.63
C MET A 388 17.09 18.54 9.09
N ASP A 389 16.84 19.47 10.00
CA ASP A 389 16.79 19.20 11.44
C ASP A 389 15.37 18.79 11.91
N LEU A 390 15.21 18.47 13.20
CA LEU A 390 13.94 18.09 13.80
C LEU A 390 12.86 19.18 13.75
N ASN A 391 13.23 20.45 13.56
CA ASN A 391 12.29 21.56 13.37
C ASN A 391 11.95 21.78 11.88
N GLY A 392 12.45 20.91 11.00
CA GLY A 392 12.24 20.97 9.57
C GLY A 392 13.07 22.04 8.87
N ARG A 393 14.05 22.67 9.53
CA ARG A 393 14.93 23.66 8.89
C ARG A 393 15.78 22.97 7.84
N LEU A 394 15.80 23.51 6.63
CA LEU A 394 16.58 22.94 5.53
C LEU A 394 18.08 23.20 5.76
N LEU A 395 18.86 22.12 5.72
CA LEU A 395 20.31 22.13 5.95
C LEU A 395 21.08 21.85 4.66
N ALA A 396 20.53 21.03 3.76
CA ALA A 396 21.09 20.75 2.44
C ALA A 396 20.01 20.23 1.49
N ILE A 397 20.16 20.47 0.18
CA ILE A 397 19.21 20.01 -0.86
C ILE A 397 19.99 19.45 -2.05
N GLY A 398 19.60 18.26 -2.50
CA GLY A 398 20.29 17.55 -3.57
C GLY A 398 21.76 17.29 -3.21
N ALA A 399 22.04 17.01 -1.94
CA ALA A 399 23.38 16.75 -1.44
C ALA A 399 23.76 15.29 -1.69
N ILE A 400 24.99 15.05 -2.16
CA ILE A 400 25.56 13.72 -2.19
C ILE A 400 26.04 13.39 -0.79
N LEU A 401 25.44 12.38 -0.15
CA LEU A 401 25.75 12.04 1.23
C LEU A 401 27.11 11.34 1.32
N LEU A 402 27.94 11.82 2.24
CA LEU A 402 29.22 11.22 2.58
C LEU A 402 28.96 9.99 3.47
N HIS A 403 29.55 8.85 3.10
CA HIS A 403 29.51 7.63 3.91
C HIS A 403 30.90 6.97 3.91
N PRO A 404 31.79 7.34 4.85
CA PRO A 404 33.18 6.88 4.84
C PRO A 404 33.36 5.39 5.17
N GLU A 405 32.35 4.75 5.77
CA GLU A 405 32.38 3.32 6.10
C GLU A 405 31.45 2.53 5.18
N ALA A 406 31.92 1.38 4.69
CA ALA A 406 31.08 0.41 4.01
C ALA A 406 30.02 -0.13 4.98
N PRO A 407 28.77 -0.38 4.54
CA PRO A 407 27.77 -1.02 5.39
C PRO A 407 28.28 -2.38 5.87
N GLU A 408 28.18 -2.62 7.19
CA GLU A 408 28.59 -3.86 7.84
C GLU A 408 27.89 -5.10 7.20
N PRO A 409 28.64 -6.19 6.93
CA PRO A 409 28.16 -7.36 6.16
C PRO A 409 27.13 -8.25 6.88
N HIS A 410 26.66 -7.85 8.07
CA HIS A 410 25.67 -8.60 8.85
C HIS A 410 24.20 -8.23 8.53
N SER A 411 23.99 -7.30 7.59
CA SER A 411 22.66 -7.08 7.01
C SER A 411 22.40 -8.12 5.92
N THR A 412 21.44 -9.01 6.12
CA THR A 412 20.92 -9.96 5.12
C THR A 412 20.28 -9.30 3.89
N LEU A 413 20.34 -7.97 3.78
CA LEU A 413 19.89 -7.20 2.63
C LEU A 413 21.07 -7.00 1.68
N ALA A 414 20.99 -7.59 0.48
CA ALA A 414 21.76 -7.10 -0.64
C ALA A 414 21.50 -5.58 -0.77
N VAL A 415 22.52 -4.76 -0.50
CA VAL A 415 22.41 -3.30 -0.60
C VAL A 415 22.46 -2.95 -2.09
N GLU A 416 21.30 -2.94 -2.74
CA GLU A 416 21.20 -2.58 -4.16
C GLU A 416 20.88 -1.08 -4.30
N GLY A 417 21.74 -0.35 -5.02
CA GLY A 417 21.56 1.04 -5.43
C GLY A 417 22.14 2.11 -4.47
N ALA A 418 22.73 3.15 -5.05
CA ALA A 418 23.40 4.25 -4.33
C ALA A 418 22.48 4.96 -3.31
N ARG A 419 21.19 5.15 -3.65
CA ARG A 419 20.20 5.78 -2.76
C ARG A 419 19.87 4.92 -1.53
N THR A 420 19.91 3.59 -1.67
CA THR A 420 19.73 2.65 -0.55
C THR A 420 20.91 2.71 0.42
N THR A 421 22.14 2.68 -0.11
CA THR A 421 23.37 2.83 0.69
C THR A 421 23.37 4.16 1.45
N ALA A 422 23.06 5.26 0.75
CA ALA A 422 22.97 6.57 1.36
C ALA A 422 21.90 6.64 2.46
N ALA A 423 20.73 6.03 2.25
CA ALA A 423 19.66 5.99 3.24
C ALA A 423 20.05 5.22 4.51
N MET A 424 20.68 4.04 4.36
CA MET A 424 21.16 3.24 5.49
C MET A 424 22.25 3.97 6.29
N ALA A 425 23.21 4.59 5.59
CA ALA A 425 24.28 5.35 6.23
C ALA A 425 23.72 6.58 6.98
N ALA A 426 22.83 7.34 6.36
CA ALA A 426 22.17 8.49 6.97
C ALA A 426 21.30 8.11 8.18
N GLY A 427 20.76 6.88 8.20
CA GLY A 427 20.00 6.33 9.32
C GLY A 427 20.76 6.30 10.65
N ARG A 428 22.10 6.38 10.63
CA ARG A 428 22.95 6.56 11.84
C ARG A 428 22.70 7.88 12.54
N HIS A 429 22.45 8.92 11.75
CA HIS A 429 22.40 10.32 12.19
C HIS A 429 20.97 10.79 12.45
N GLY A 430 19.97 10.08 11.95
CA GLY A 430 18.58 10.47 12.10
C GLY A 430 17.60 9.55 11.38
N SER A 431 16.36 10.04 11.26
CA SER A 431 15.25 9.34 10.61
C SER A 431 15.28 9.62 9.11
N VAL A 432 15.19 8.57 8.29
CA VAL A 432 15.35 8.68 6.84
C VAL A 432 14.16 8.09 6.10
N LEU A 433 13.54 8.89 5.23
CA LEU A 433 12.47 8.44 4.34
C LEU A 433 12.98 8.43 2.91
N LYS A 434 13.17 7.22 2.36
CA LYS A 434 13.58 7.00 0.98
C LYS A 434 12.34 6.74 0.13
N VAL A 435 12.26 7.39 -1.03
CA VAL A 435 11.32 7.05 -2.11
C VAL A 435 12.13 6.54 -3.29
N SER A 436 11.77 5.37 -3.78
CA SER A 436 12.35 4.75 -4.96
C SER A 436 11.56 5.11 -6.22
N GLU A 437 12.21 5.08 -7.38
CA GLU A 437 11.58 5.38 -8.67
C GLU A 437 10.58 4.30 -9.10
N ASP A 438 10.65 3.10 -8.53
CA ASP A 438 9.62 2.07 -8.63
C ASP A 438 8.44 2.30 -7.64
N GLY A 439 8.41 3.43 -6.93
CA GLY A 439 7.36 3.82 -5.99
C GLY A 439 7.41 3.13 -4.62
N LEU A 440 8.45 2.36 -4.31
CA LEU A 440 8.65 1.82 -2.95
C LEU A 440 9.09 2.96 -2.01
N ILE A 441 8.39 3.14 -0.90
CA ILE A 441 8.81 4.03 0.19
C ILE A 441 9.42 3.18 1.29
N THR A 442 10.56 3.57 1.83
CA THR A 442 11.25 2.86 2.91
C THR A 442 11.65 3.82 4.00
N PHE A 443 11.30 3.48 5.24
CA PHE A 443 11.75 4.19 6.43
C PHE A 443 12.95 3.48 7.05
N TYR A 444 14.05 4.21 7.22
CA TYR A 444 15.23 3.77 7.95
C TYR A 444 15.41 4.57 9.22
N ASP A 445 15.79 3.88 10.29
CA ASP A 445 16.21 4.49 11.53
C ASP A 445 17.28 3.63 12.22
N ARG A 446 18.30 4.27 12.79
CA ARG A 446 19.42 3.64 13.51
C ARG A 446 20.08 2.50 12.72
N GLN A 447 20.31 2.74 11.43
CA GLN A 447 20.86 1.78 10.44
C GLN A 447 19.94 0.62 10.06
N GLU A 448 18.71 0.59 10.54
CA GLU A 448 17.80 -0.51 10.30
C GLU A 448 16.65 -0.07 9.40
N ARG A 449 16.27 -0.93 8.46
CA ARG A 449 15.01 -0.78 7.73
C ARG A 449 13.86 -1.05 8.70
N ILE A 450 13.02 -0.05 8.98
CA ILE A 450 11.90 -0.13 9.91
C ILE A 450 10.65 -0.68 9.22
N TRP A 451 10.31 -0.15 8.05
CA TRP A 451 9.23 -0.66 7.20
C TRP A 451 9.39 -0.19 5.75
N ASP A 452 8.63 -0.82 4.85
CA ASP A 452 8.46 -0.39 3.46
C ASP A 452 6.97 -0.47 3.02
N ILE A 453 6.58 0.35 2.03
CA ILE A 453 5.22 0.46 1.44
C ILE A 453 5.23 0.71 -0.05
#